data_AF-A0A935M810-F1
#
_entry.id   AF-A0A935M810-F1
#
_cell.length_a   1.000
_cell.length_b   1.000
_cell.length_c   1.000
_cell.angle_alpha   90.00
_cell.angle_beta   90.00
_cell.angle_gamma   90.00
#
_symmetry.space_group_name_H-M   'P 1'
#
loop_
_entity.id
_entity.type
_entity.pdbx_description
1 polymer ?
#
loop_
_entity_poly.entity_id
_entity_poly.type
_entity_poly.pdbx_seq_one_letter_code
_entity_poly.pdbx_strand_id
1 'polypeptide(L)'
;MKQNEDLLQFAWQYRILKPLPLISKSGKHIEVIKQGELNRDAGADFFNAKIKVDDVTLAGNVEIHVNSSDWLKHKHQKDKSYDNIILHVVLNADKNIPQNVNNNVEVLELKELLPDHFIENYEKLVGSKTELPCQNQLKDVNELKASSWISRMAIERLESKTEVIEKLFANFNNDFTQTFYAVLLKNFGFKVNALPFEF
;
A
#
# COMPACT_ATOMS: atom_id res chain seq x y z
N MET A 1 -12.41 22.22 -2.18
CA MET A 1 -11.99 20.95 -2.83
C MET A 1 -12.13 19.85 -1.79
N LYS A 2 -12.86 18.77 -2.06
CA LYS A 2 -13.22 17.77 -1.04
C LYS A 2 -12.11 16.72 -0.96
N GLN A 3 -11.11 16.95 -0.11
CA GLN A 3 -10.14 15.90 0.22
C GLN A 3 -10.91 14.74 0.85
N ASN A 4 -10.74 13.53 0.32
CA ASN A 4 -11.43 12.32 0.76
C ASN A 4 -10.47 11.41 1.55
N GLU A 5 -11.02 10.58 2.42
CA GLU A 5 -10.26 9.63 3.25
C GLU A 5 -9.41 8.68 2.40
N ASP A 6 -9.87 8.28 1.21
CA ASP A 6 -9.10 7.44 0.27
C ASP A 6 -7.70 8.01 -0.05
N LEU A 7 -7.59 9.33 -0.24
CA LEU A 7 -6.30 9.99 -0.51
C LEU A 7 -5.37 9.88 0.70
N LEU A 8 -5.91 10.07 1.90
CA LEU A 8 -5.16 10.03 3.15
C LEU A 8 -4.71 8.60 3.47
N GLN A 9 -5.61 7.62 3.26
CA GLN A 9 -5.30 6.20 3.34
C GLN A 9 -4.20 5.81 2.34
N PHE A 10 -4.27 6.29 1.10
CA PHE A 10 -3.24 6.05 0.09
C PHE A 10 -1.89 6.65 0.54
N ALA A 11 -1.88 7.90 1.00
CA ALA A 11 -0.67 8.56 1.47
C ALA A 11 -0.04 7.82 2.66
N TRP A 12 -0.86 7.34 3.60
CA TRP A 12 -0.43 6.53 4.73
C TRP A 12 0.13 5.16 4.29
N GLN A 13 -0.62 4.43 3.47
CA GLN A 13 -0.27 3.08 3.00
C GLN A 13 1.10 3.03 2.33
N TYR A 14 1.39 4.03 1.50
CA TYR A 14 2.64 4.15 0.74
C TYR A 14 3.68 5.05 1.42
N ARG A 15 3.42 5.53 2.64
CA ARG A 15 4.32 6.38 3.44
C ARG A 15 4.78 7.64 2.70
N ILE A 16 3.87 8.29 1.99
CA ILE A 16 4.13 9.53 1.22
C ILE A 16 3.99 10.74 2.14
N LEU A 17 4.69 10.71 3.28
CA LEU A 17 4.61 11.73 4.34
C LEU A 17 5.95 12.46 4.45
N LYS A 18 5.97 13.77 4.20
CA LYS A 18 7.16 14.61 4.25
C LYS A 18 6.81 16.03 4.74
N PRO A 19 7.67 16.67 5.55
CA PRO A 19 9.00 16.23 5.96
C PRO A 19 9.01 15.18 7.09
N LEU A 20 10.16 14.54 7.28
CA LEU A 20 10.48 13.73 8.47
C LEU A 20 11.39 14.54 9.41
N PRO A 21 11.37 14.30 10.73
CA PRO A 21 10.60 13.26 11.45
C PRO A 21 9.10 13.57 11.54
N LEU A 22 8.26 12.53 11.70
CA LEU A 22 6.84 12.72 11.99
C LEU A 22 6.68 13.10 13.46
N ILE A 23 5.94 14.17 13.72
CA ILE A 23 5.66 14.67 15.05
C ILE A 23 4.16 14.68 15.27
N SER A 24 3.70 14.12 16.39
CA SER A 24 2.29 14.13 16.76
C SER A 24 1.83 15.53 17.15
N LYS A 25 0.51 15.74 17.23
CA LYS A 25 -0.04 17.02 17.69
C LYS A 25 0.37 17.38 19.13
N SER A 26 0.69 16.39 19.96
CA SER A 26 1.20 16.60 21.31
C SER A 26 2.72 16.83 21.39
N GLY A 27 3.42 16.78 20.24
CA GLY A 27 4.86 17.01 20.14
C GLY A 27 5.72 15.75 20.25
N LYS A 28 5.14 14.55 20.29
CA LYS A 28 5.88 13.29 20.39
C LYS A 28 6.40 12.84 19.04
N HIS A 29 7.54 12.16 19.04
CA HIS A 29 8.10 11.57 17.82
C HIS A 29 7.32 10.32 17.43
N ILE A 30 6.92 10.22 16.17
CA ILE A 30 6.27 9.04 15.60
C ILE A 30 7.19 8.41 14.55
N GLU A 31 7.48 7.13 14.71
CA GLU A 31 8.15 6.30 13.71
C GLU A 31 7.21 5.18 13.27
N VAL A 32 6.96 5.08 11.97
CA VAL A 32 6.11 4.02 11.40
C VAL A 32 6.97 2.79 11.07
N ILE A 33 6.90 1.77 11.92
CA ILE A 33 7.59 0.50 11.70
C ILE A 33 6.84 -0.33 10.66
N LYS A 34 5.53 -0.52 10.86
CA LYS A 34 4.56 -1.15 9.93
C LYS A 34 3.31 -0.28 9.87
N GLN A 35 2.93 0.17 8.68
CA GLN A 35 1.76 1.03 8.46
C GLN A 35 0.41 0.32 8.69
N GLY A 36 0.42 -1.01 8.73
CA GLY A 36 -0.78 -1.84 8.82
C GLY A 36 -1.25 -2.35 7.46
N GLU A 37 -2.32 -3.14 7.49
CA GLU A 37 -3.01 -3.69 6.32
C GLU A 37 -4.31 -2.94 6.12
N LEU A 38 -4.52 -2.37 4.93
CA LEU A 38 -5.71 -1.61 4.60
C LEU A 38 -6.95 -2.51 4.73
N ASN A 39 -7.87 -2.09 5.57
CA ASN A 39 -9.18 -2.70 5.77
C ASN A 39 -10.20 -2.01 4.85
N ARG A 40 -11.04 -2.80 4.17
CA ARG A 40 -12.17 -2.28 3.36
C ARG A 40 -13.54 -2.69 3.92
N ASP A 41 -13.53 -3.41 5.04
CA ASP A 41 -14.70 -3.86 5.76
C ASP A 41 -14.94 -2.97 6.99
N ALA A 42 -15.83 -3.38 7.90
CA ALA A 42 -16.10 -2.64 9.12
C ALA A 42 -14.89 -2.61 10.07
N GLY A 43 -14.80 -1.56 10.88
CA GLY A 43 -13.73 -1.34 11.86
C GLY A 43 -12.73 -0.30 11.38
N ALA A 44 -11.56 -0.27 12.00
CA ALA A 44 -10.54 0.73 11.71
C ALA A 44 -9.97 0.60 10.28
N ASP A 45 -9.48 1.70 9.73
CA ASP A 45 -8.95 1.75 8.35
C ASP A 45 -7.75 0.84 8.10
N PHE A 46 -6.87 0.67 9.10
CA PHE A 46 -5.71 -0.23 8.99
C PHE A 46 -5.58 -1.13 10.20
N PHE A 47 -5.46 -2.43 9.95
CA PHE A 47 -5.21 -3.45 10.98
C PHE A 47 -3.72 -3.77 11.12
N ASN A 48 -3.32 -4.22 12.32
CA ASN A 48 -1.99 -4.80 12.58
C ASN A 48 -0.83 -3.86 12.21
N ALA A 49 -1.01 -2.56 12.45
CA ALA A 49 0.05 -1.58 12.39
C ALA A 49 1.00 -1.70 13.59
N LYS A 50 2.22 -1.21 13.41
CA LYS A 50 3.24 -1.12 14.45
C LYS A 50 3.93 0.23 14.31
N ILE A 51 3.88 1.03 15.37
CA ILE A 51 4.52 2.35 15.40
C ILE A 51 5.33 2.47 16.67
N LYS A 52 6.28 3.39 16.67
CA LYS A 52 7.01 3.80 17.87
C LYS A 52 6.67 5.26 18.15
N VAL A 53 6.19 5.52 19.37
CA VAL A 53 5.89 6.85 19.89
C VAL A 53 6.93 7.14 20.97
N ASP A 54 7.82 8.09 20.71
CA ASP A 54 9.06 8.30 21.46
C ASP A 54 9.84 6.98 21.66
N ASP A 55 9.85 6.42 22.87
CA ASP A 55 10.53 5.16 23.20
C ASP A 55 9.59 3.94 23.29
N VAL A 56 8.28 4.14 23.15
CA VAL A 56 7.28 3.08 23.32
C VAL A 56 6.86 2.54 21.96
N THR A 57 7.00 1.23 21.77
CA THR A 57 6.50 0.55 20.57
C THR A 57 5.08 0.04 20.82
N LEU A 58 4.15 0.46 19.96
CA LEU A 58 2.75 0.09 20.00
C LEU A 58 2.40 -0.82 18.82
N ALA A 59 1.47 -1.75 19.04
CA ALA A 59 0.92 -2.62 18.00
C ALA A 59 -0.61 -2.62 18.11
N GLY A 60 -1.30 -2.46 16.99
CA GLY A 60 -2.74 -2.22 16.96
C GLY A 60 -3.17 -1.58 15.64
N ASN A 61 -4.22 -0.77 15.69
CA ASN A 61 -4.88 -0.26 14.49
C ASN A 61 -4.63 1.23 14.26
N VAL A 62 -4.76 1.68 13.01
CA VAL A 62 -4.69 3.10 12.65
C VAL A 62 -6.01 3.50 12.04
N GLU A 63 -6.50 4.65 12.46
CA GLU A 63 -7.73 5.26 11.94
C GLU A 63 -7.43 6.58 11.26
N ILE A 64 -8.10 6.85 10.15
CA ILE A 64 -7.83 7.98 9.27
C ILE A 64 -9.11 8.77 8.97
N HIS A 65 -9.11 10.05 9.30
CA HIS A 65 -10.23 10.95 8.97
C HIS A 65 -9.76 12.23 8.28
N VAL A 66 -10.68 12.90 7.57
CA VAL A 66 -10.40 14.26 7.09
C VAL A 66 -10.31 15.22 8.27
N ASN A 67 -11.28 15.21 9.17
CA ASN A 67 -11.24 16.01 10.38
C ASN A 67 -11.28 15.12 11.62
N SER A 68 -10.54 15.47 12.66
CA SER A 68 -10.64 14.75 13.94
C SER A 68 -12.08 14.68 14.48
N SER A 69 -12.92 15.69 14.22
CA SER A 69 -14.34 15.70 14.60
C SER A 69 -15.19 14.64 13.91
N ASP A 70 -14.73 14.06 12.79
CA ASP A 70 -15.43 13.00 12.07
C ASP A 70 -15.53 11.73 12.92
N TRP A 71 -14.58 11.50 13.84
CA TRP A 71 -14.65 10.46 14.87
C TRP A 71 -16.00 10.43 15.61
N LEU A 72 -16.48 11.61 16.02
CA LEU A 72 -17.73 11.75 16.76
C LEU A 72 -18.95 11.63 15.85
N LYS A 73 -18.84 12.09 14.59
CA LYS A 73 -19.92 12.00 13.60
C LYS A 73 -20.20 10.54 13.24
N HIS A 74 -19.14 9.74 13.12
CA HIS A 74 -19.21 8.32 12.80
C HIS A 74 -19.54 7.45 14.03
N LYS A 75 -19.56 8.07 15.22
CA LYS A 75 -19.91 7.44 16.51
C LYS A 75 -18.90 6.37 16.96
N HIS A 76 -17.64 6.46 16.53
CA HIS A 76 -16.57 5.52 16.91
C HIS A 76 -16.34 5.46 18.42
N GLN A 77 -16.65 6.54 19.15
CA GLN A 77 -16.62 6.57 20.62
C GLN A 77 -17.59 5.62 21.34
N LYS A 78 -18.50 4.97 20.61
CA LYS A 78 -19.45 4.00 21.15
C LYS A 78 -19.18 2.58 20.65
N ASP A 79 -18.16 2.40 19.82
CA ASP A 79 -17.86 1.14 19.16
C ASP A 79 -16.53 0.59 19.64
N LYS A 80 -16.58 -0.59 20.27
CA LYS A 80 -15.41 -1.26 20.84
C LYS A 80 -14.39 -1.71 19.81
N SER A 81 -14.76 -1.82 18.53
CA SER A 81 -13.81 -2.15 17.46
C SER A 81 -12.71 -1.09 17.29
N TYR A 82 -12.93 0.12 17.84
CA TYR A 82 -12.02 1.26 17.80
C TYR A 82 -11.16 1.39 19.07
N ASP A 83 -11.32 0.51 20.06
CA ASP A 83 -10.56 0.57 21.32
C ASP A 83 -9.07 0.23 21.14
N ASN A 84 -8.72 -0.53 20.10
CA ASN A 84 -7.35 -0.95 19.79
C ASN A 84 -6.62 -0.01 18.83
N ILE A 85 -7.08 1.23 18.69
CA ILE A 85 -6.41 2.23 17.86
C ILE A 85 -5.18 2.75 18.61
N ILE A 86 -4.04 2.75 17.92
CA ILE A 86 -2.75 3.21 18.44
C ILE A 86 -2.32 4.57 17.85
N LEU A 87 -2.97 5.01 16.78
CA LEU A 87 -2.75 6.29 16.14
C LEU A 87 -4.00 6.76 15.40
N HIS A 88 -4.37 8.01 15.60
CA HIS A 88 -5.42 8.67 14.83
C HIS A 88 -4.77 9.65 13.85
N VAL A 89 -4.78 9.31 12.57
CA VAL A 89 -4.24 10.14 11.51
C VAL A 89 -5.35 11.02 10.97
N VAL A 90 -5.12 12.31 10.87
CA VAL A 90 -6.14 13.25 10.36
C VAL A 90 -5.52 14.22 9.39
N LEU A 91 -6.29 14.69 8.40
CA LEU A 91 -5.84 15.84 7.64
C LEU A 91 -5.83 17.10 8.51
N ASN A 92 -6.91 17.34 9.26
CA ASN A 92 -7.09 18.55 10.06
C ASN A 92 -7.50 18.19 11.50
N ALA A 93 -6.66 18.56 12.47
CA ALA A 93 -6.90 18.33 13.89
C ALA A 93 -7.81 19.44 14.49
N ASP A 94 -9.05 19.50 14.02
CA ASP A 94 -10.04 20.52 14.37
C ASP A 94 -10.64 20.42 15.78
N LYS A 95 -10.55 19.25 16.42
CA LYS A 95 -11.19 18.99 17.72
C LYS A 95 -10.44 17.92 18.52
N ASN A 96 -10.29 18.18 19.82
CA ASN A 96 -9.78 17.17 20.74
C ASN A 96 -10.81 16.05 20.95
N ILE A 97 -10.38 14.81 20.74
CA ILE A 97 -11.21 13.61 20.91
C ILE A 97 -10.94 13.00 22.29
N PRO A 98 -11.93 12.97 23.21
CA PRO A 98 -11.71 12.49 24.58
C PRO A 98 -11.18 11.06 24.66
N GLN A 99 -11.63 10.18 23.76
CA GLN A 99 -11.16 8.79 23.73
C GLN A 99 -9.67 8.69 23.42
N ASN A 100 -9.15 9.55 22.53
CA ASN A 100 -7.72 9.58 22.24
C ASN A 100 -6.92 9.96 23.49
N VAL A 101 -7.40 10.93 24.25
CA VAL A 101 -6.76 11.33 25.52
C VAL A 101 -6.83 10.19 26.55
N ASN A 102 -8.01 9.58 26.71
CA ASN A 102 -8.22 8.51 27.69
C ASN A 102 -7.39 7.25 27.40
N ASN A 103 -7.20 6.94 26.12
CA ASN A 103 -6.49 5.75 25.66
C ASN A 103 -5.02 6.04 25.28
N ASN A 104 -4.52 7.25 25.53
CA ASN A 104 -3.17 7.70 25.13
C ASN A 104 -2.85 7.51 23.63
N VAL A 105 -3.85 7.71 22.77
CA VAL A 105 -3.71 7.65 21.32
C VAL A 105 -3.23 8.99 20.80
N GLU A 106 -2.09 8.99 20.12
CA GLU A 106 -1.56 10.18 19.48
C GLU A 106 -2.34 10.56 18.22
N VAL A 107 -2.36 11.86 17.91
CA VAL A 107 -2.96 12.38 16.68
C VAL A 107 -1.83 12.85 15.75
N LEU A 108 -1.80 12.33 14.53
CA LEU A 108 -0.89 12.80 13.48
C LEU A 108 -1.65 13.66 12.48
N GLU A 109 -1.27 14.93 12.35
CA GLU A 109 -1.90 15.87 11.43
C GLU A 109 -1.14 15.91 10.10
N LEU A 110 -1.82 15.57 9.00
CA LEU A 110 -1.22 15.41 7.67
C LEU A 110 -1.16 16.70 6.85
N LYS A 111 -1.83 17.78 7.28
CA LYS A 111 -1.95 19.03 6.51
C LYS A 111 -0.63 19.58 5.98
N GLU A 112 0.43 19.51 6.77
CA GLU A 112 1.78 20.00 6.42
C GLU A 112 2.71 18.86 5.97
N LEU A 113 2.23 17.62 5.98
CA LEU A 113 2.99 16.41 5.65
C LEU A 113 2.71 15.87 4.25
N LEU A 114 1.68 16.39 3.58
CA LEU A 114 1.30 16.01 2.23
C LEU A 114 1.84 17.03 1.22
N PRO A 115 2.74 16.63 0.31
CA PRO A 115 3.22 17.54 -0.73
C PRO A 115 2.10 17.94 -1.70
N ASP A 116 2.01 19.23 -2.06
CA ASP A 116 0.95 19.72 -2.98
C ASP A 116 0.93 18.97 -4.32
N HIS A 117 2.11 18.73 -4.91
CA HIS A 117 2.23 17.98 -6.17
C HIS A 117 1.68 16.56 -6.07
N PHE A 118 1.72 15.94 -4.89
CA PHE A 118 1.19 14.59 -4.68
C PHE A 118 -0.34 14.62 -4.74
N ILE A 119 -0.97 15.59 -4.08
CA ILE A 119 -2.44 15.75 -4.08
C ILE A 119 -2.92 16.00 -5.51
N GLU A 120 -2.30 16.94 -6.23
CA GLU A 120 -2.66 17.24 -7.62
C GLU A 120 -2.51 16.04 -8.55
N ASN A 121 -1.43 15.27 -8.41
CA ASN A 121 -1.19 14.09 -9.23
C ASN A 121 -2.19 12.97 -8.93
N TYR A 122 -2.50 12.74 -7.65
CA TYR A 122 -3.51 11.77 -7.26
C TYR A 122 -4.87 12.10 -7.89
N GLU A 123 -5.31 13.35 -7.76
CA GLU A 123 -6.58 13.80 -8.33
C GLU A 123 -6.63 13.67 -9.85
N LYS A 124 -5.53 14.00 -10.56
CA LYS A 124 -5.41 13.82 -12.01
C LYS A 124 -5.53 12.34 -12.42
N LEU A 125 -4.89 11.44 -11.68
CA LEU A 125 -4.88 10.01 -11.99
C LEU A 125 -6.23 9.36 -11.69
N VAL A 126 -6.79 9.59 -10.51
CA VAL A 126 -8.08 9.02 -10.09
C VAL A 126 -9.25 9.60 -10.88
N GLY A 127 -9.18 10.89 -11.23
CA GLY A 127 -10.19 11.54 -12.06
C GLY A 127 -10.08 11.25 -13.56
N SER A 128 -9.03 10.55 -14.01
CA SER A 128 -8.83 10.29 -15.43
C SER A 128 -9.88 9.31 -15.96
N LYS A 129 -10.45 9.65 -17.12
CA LYS A 129 -11.41 8.79 -17.86
C LYS A 129 -10.74 7.89 -18.89
N THR A 130 -9.42 7.97 -19.03
CA THR A 130 -8.66 7.15 -19.98
C THR A 130 -8.44 5.76 -19.40
N GLU A 131 -8.35 4.74 -20.27
CA GLU A 131 -8.09 3.36 -19.86
C GLU A 131 -6.78 3.20 -19.05
N LEU A 132 -5.75 3.98 -19.41
CA LEU A 132 -4.49 4.06 -18.67
C LEU A 132 -4.29 5.48 -18.13
N PRO A 133 -4.56 5.76 -16.85
CA PRO A 133 -4.49 7.10 -16.28
C PRO A 133 -3.14 7.82 -16.46
N CYS A 134 -2.03 7.07 -16.46
CA CYS A 134 -0.68 7.61 -16.62
C CYS A 134 -0.19 7.65 -18.07
N GLN A 135 -1.00 7.30 -19.08
CA GLN A 135 -0.55 7.13 -20.47
C GLN A 135 0.15 8.38 -21.05
N ASN A 136 -0.26 9.57 -20.63
CA ASN A 136 0.32 10.82 -21.12
C ASN A 136 1.76 11.04 -20.62
N GLN A 137 2.11 10.46 -19.47
CA GLN A 137 3.45 10.53 -18.87
C GLN A 137 4.47 9.63 -19.59
N LEU A 138 4.01 8.68 -20.40
CA LEU A 138 4.91 7.79 -21.16
C LEU A 138 5.81 8.57 -22.13
N LYS A 139 5.34 9.71 -22.63
CA LYS A 139 6.10 10.58 -23.54
C LYS A 139 7.29 11.26 -22.86
N ASP A 140 7.23 11.40 -21.53
CA ASP A 140 8.28 12.05 -20.74
C ASP A 140 9.43 11.08 -20.43
N VAL A 141 9.24 9.78 -20.70
CA VAL A 141 10.27 8.76 -20.51
C VAL A 141 11.24 8.80 -21.69
N ASN A 142 12.53 8.94 -21.39
CA ASN A 142 13.58 8.90 -22.39
C ASN A 142 13.56 7.57 -23.18
N GLU A 143 13.58 7.65 -24.51
CA GLU A 143 13.46 6.49 -25.40
C GLU A 143 14.57 5.44 -25.22
N LEU A 144 15.81 5.87 -24.97
CA LEU A 144 16.93 4.97 -24.68
C LEU A 144 16.73 4.25 -23.34
N LYS A 145 16.23 4.96 -22.32
CA LYS A 145 15.88 4.33 -21.04
C LYS A 145 14.75 3.31 -21.24
N ALA A 146 13.68 3.68 -21.94
CA ALA A 146 12.55 2.78 -22.18
C ALA A 146 12.97 1.52 -22.92
N SER A 147 13.70 1.65 -24.03
CA SER A 147 14.18 0.52 -24.82
C SER A 147 15.14 -0.39 -24.03
N SER A 148 16.12 0.18 -23.33
CA SER A 148 17.04 -0.59 -22.49
C SER A 148 16.32 -1.36 -21.38
N TRP A 149 15.31 -0.75 -20.75
CA TRP A 149 14.49 -1.41 -19.75
C TRP A 149 13.65 -2.55 -20.33
N ILE A 150 13.00 -2.34 -21.48
CA ILE A 150 12.22 -3.39 -22.15
C ILE A 150 13.12 -4.58 -22.51
N SER A 151 14.32 -4.33 -23.05
CA SER A 151 15.28 -5.39 -23.34
C SER A 151 15.72 -6.12 -22.07
N ARG A 152 16.03 -5.40 -20.98
CA ARG A 152 16.40 -6.02 -19.70
C ARG A 152 15.28 -6.87 -19.12
N MET A 153 14.04 -6.37 -19.11
CA MET A 153 12.86 -7.10 -18.65
C MET A 153 12.59 -8.36 -19.48
N ALA A 154 12.83 -8.31 -20.80
CA ALA A 154 12.70 -9.47 -21.66
C ALA A 154 13.73 -10.56 -21.33
N ILE A 155 14.98 -10.17 -21.05
CA ILE A 155 16.04 -11.08 -20.60
C ILE A 155 15.70 -11.67 -19.24
N GLU A 156 15.32 -10.86 -18.25
CA GLU A 156 14.96 -11.35 -16.91
C GLU A 156 13.76 -12.31 -16.95
N ARG A 157 12.78 -12.03 -17.82
CA ARG A 157 11.65 -12.93 -18.06
C ARG A 157 12.11 -14.26 -18.68
N LEU A 158 13.08 -14.22 -19.60
CA LEU A 158 13.65 -15.42 -20.20
C LEU A 158 14.40 -16.24 -19.15
N GLU A 159 15.27 -15.61 -18.36
CA GLU A 159 16.01 -16.23 -17.25
C GLU A 159 15.05 -16.92 -16.27
N SER A 160 14.01 -16.21 -15.80
CA SER A 160 13.00 -16.76 -14.90
C SER A 160 12.26 -17.96 -15.51
N LYS A 161 11.96 -17.92 -16.82
CA LYS A 161 11.33 -19.05 -17.52
C LYS A 161 12.28 -20.24 -17.66
N THR A 162 13.54 -19.98 -17.98
CA THR A 162 14.57 -21.02 -18.09
C THR A 162 14.78 -21.73 -16.77
N GLU A 163 14.88 -20.99 -15.65
CA GLU A 163 15.06 -21.57 -14.32
C GLU A 163 13.93 -22.55 -13.95
N VAL A 164 12.68 -22.27 -14.35
CA VAL A 164 11.56 -23.19 -14.16
C VAL A 164 11.75 -24.48 -14.98
N ILE A 165 12.20 -24.37 -16.23
CA ILE A 165 12.43 -25.52 -17.10
C ILE A 165 13.62 -26.35 -16.60
N GLU A 166 14.71 -25.72 -16.15
CA GLU A 166 15.87 -26.41 -15.57
C GLU A 166 15.50 -27.21 -14.32
N LYS A 167 14.65 -26.65 -13.45
CA LYS A 167 14.12 -27.38 -12.28
C LYS A 167 13.30 -28.59 -12.69
N LEU A 168 12.43 -28.46 -13.70
CA LEU A 168 11.66 -29.59 -14.23
C LEU A 168 12.57 -30.67 -14.84
N PHE A 169 13.56 -30.25 -15.62
CA PHE A 169 14.53 -31.15 -16.24
C PHE A 169 15.29 -31.97 -15.20
N ALA A 170 15.76 -31.32 -14.13
CA ALA A 170 16.41 -31.99 -13.01
C ALA A 170 15.46 -32.97 -12.29
N ASN A 171 14.20 -32.58 -12.08
CA ASN A 171 13.19 -33.42 -11.43
C ASN A 171 12.83 -34.66 -12.27
N PHE A 172 12.91 -34.55 -13.61
CA PHE A 172 12.71 -35.67 -14.53
C PHE A 172 14.01 -36.43 -14.85
N ASN A 173 15.01 -36.37 -13.96
CA ASN A 173 16.30 -37.07 -14.12
C ASN A 173 17.01 -36.77 -15.44
N ASN A 174 16.93 -35.52 -15.91
CA ASN A 174 17.50 -35.06 -17.18
C ASN A 174 16.85 -35.70 -18.43
N ASP A 175 15.57 -36.10 -18.36
CA ASP A 175 14.79 -36.54 -19.52
C ASP A 175 14.24 -35.33 -20.31
N PHE A 176 14.77 -35.12 -21.51
CA PHE A 176 14.35 -34.04 -22.41
C PHE A 176 12.91 -34.20 -22.90
N THR A 177 12.48 -35.43 -23.17
CA THR A 177 11.15 -35.72 -23.72
C THR A 177 10.08 -35.44 -22.68
N GLN A 178 10.26 -35.95 -21.46
CA GLN A 178 9.32 -35.71 -20.36
C GLN A 178 9.23 -34.21 -20.02
N THR A 179 10.37 -33.53 -19.96
CA THR A 179 10.42 -32.08 -19.71
C THR A 179 9.70 -31.29 -20.80
N PHE A 180 9.90 -31.64 -22.07
CA PHE A 180 9.22 -30.98 -23.18
C PHE A 180 7.70 -31.13 -23.08
N TYR A 181 7.19 -32.34 -22.82
CA TYR A 181 5.76 -32.57 -22.69
C TYR A 181 5.16 -31.85 -21.49
N ALA A 182 5.81 -31.89 -20.33
CA ALA A 182 5.34 -31.18 -19.15
C ALA A 182 5.23 -29.66 -19.39
N VAL A 183 6.25 -29.06 -20.01
CA VAL A 183 6.24 -27.63 -20.36
C VAL A 183 5.16 -27.32 -21.40
N LEU A 184 5.01 -28.15 -22.43
CA LEU A 184 4.00 -27.97 -23.47
C LEU A 184 2.59 -28.03 -22.89
N LEU A 185 2.29 -29.07 -22.10
CA LEU A 185 0.99 -29.27 -21.48
C LEU A 185 0.67 -28.15 -20.47
N LYS A 186 1.63 -27.74 -19.65
CA LYS A 186 1.50 -26.58 -18.75
C LYS A 186 1.06 -25.31 -19.49
N ASN A 187 1.57 -25.07 -20.70
CA ASN A 187 1.16 -23.91 -21.50
C ASN A 187 -0.30 -24.01 -22.01
N PHE A 188 -0.82 -25.22 -22.23
CA PHE A 188 -2.25 -25.42 -22.55
C PHE A 188 -3.16 -25.17 -21.34
N GLY A 189 -2.64 -25.28 -20.12
CA GLY A 189 -3.37 -24.96 -18.88
C GLY A 189 -3.59 -23.46 -18.63
N PHE A 190 -2.91 -22.56 -19.37
CA PHE A 190 -2.92 -21.11 -19.16
C PHE A 190 -2.74 -20.72 -17.67
N LYS A 191 -3.24 -19.57 -17.21
CA LYS A 191 -3.02 -19.10 -15.83
C LYS A 191 -3.66 -19.99 -14.76
N VAL A 192 -4.85 -20.55 -15.02
CA VAL A 192 -5.67 -21.20 -13.99
C VAL A 192 -5.32 -22.69 -13.85
N ASN A 193 -5.03 -23.37 -14.97
CA ASN A 193 -4.83 -24.82 -15.00
C ASN A 193 -3.38 -25.22 -15.32
N ALA A 194 -2.42 -24.29 -15.33
CA ALA A 194 -1.02 -24.60 -15.61
C ALA A 194 -0.47 -25.73 -14.71
N LEU A 195 -0.67 -25.62 -13.39
CA LEU A 195 -0.17 -26.63 -12.44
C LEU A 195 -0.82 -28.01 -12.63
N PRO A 196 -2.17 -28.12 -12.75
CA PRO A 196 -2.82 -29.39 -13.08
C PRO A 196 -2.47 -29.99 -14.46
N PHE A 197 -1.81 -29.25 -15.36
CA PHE A 197 -1.43 -29.73 -16.68
C PHE A 197 0.07 -30.07 -16.76
N GLU A 198 0.82 -29.91 -15.67
CA GLU A 198 2.26 -30.15 -15.58
C GLU A 198 2.62 -31.62 -15.26
N PHE A 199 1.63 -32.53 -15.28
CA PHE A 199 1.79 -33.96 -14.97
C PHE A 199 2.42 -34.77 -16.11
#